data_AF-B8HRH6-F1
#
_entry.id   AF-B8HRH6-F1
#
_cell.length_a   1.000
_cell.length_b   1.000
_cell.length_c   1.000
_cell.angle_alpha   90.00
_cell.angle_beta   90.00
_cell.angle_gamma   90.00
#
_symmetry.space_group_name_H-M   'P 1'
#
loop_
_entity.id
_entity.type
_entity.pdbx_description
1 polymer ?
#
loop_
_entity_poly.entity_id
_entity_poly.type
_entity_poly.pdbx_seq_one_letter_code
_entity_poly.pdbx_strand_id
1 'polypeptide(L)'
;MVHIHGSLQDDQLQGTQEGDVMFGYAGDDILSGGPGDDTLHGGLGNDRLLGGAGNDFLYGNAGDDCLEGGPGYDHLRGGAGNDRYIYTLGDGFDRIEDELGENTLELRQISSLHIQVNPAMGDRLIVSYLGEPIVSISGLGIQWIQTEDGCFPVEALVKSR
;
A
#
# COMPACT_ATOMS: atom_id res chain seq x y z
N MET A 1 20.10 3.70 -9.97
CA MET A 1 19.11 4.80 -9.98
C MET A 1 18.88 5.33 -11.37
N VAL A 2 17.85 4.78 -12.01
CA VAL A 2 17.29 5.23 -13.29
C VAL A 2 16.02 6.04 -13.03
N HIS A 3 15.71 6.95 -13.95
CA HIS A 3 14.44 7.68 -13.97
C HIS A 3 13.61 7.17 -15.15
N ILE A 4 12.39 6.73 -14.87
CA ILE A 4 11.46 6.16 -15.85
C ILE A 4 10.21 7.02 -15.86
N HIS A 5 9.77 7.41 -17.05
CA HIS A 5 8.67 8.34 -17.24
C HIS A 5 7.67 7.76 -18.25
N GLY A 6 6.41 7.75 -17.86
CA GLY A 6 5.26 7.52 -18.72
C GLY A 6 4.85 8.79 -19.47
N SER A 7 3.57 8.89 -19.75
CA SER A 7 2.95 9.85 -20.66
C SER A 7 1.62 10.34 -20.09
N LEU A 8 0.72 10.88 -20.93
CA LEU A 8 -0.61 11.30 -20.49
C LEU A 8 -1.69 10.25 -20.81
N GLN A 9 -1.27 9.02 -21.05
CA GLN A 9 -2.08 7.87 -21.42
C GLN A 9 -1.70 6.71 -20.52
N ASP A 10 -2.56 5.68 -20.47
CA ASP A 10 -2.29 4.44 -19.77
C ASP A 10 -0.95 3.81 -20.21
N ASP A 11 -0.02 3.71 -19.27
CA ASP A 11 1.32 3.20 -19.48
C ASP A 11 1.59 1.90 -18.71
N GLN A 12 2.53 1.11 -19.24
CA GLN A 12 3.10 -0.05 -18.54
C GLN A 12 4.59 0.17 -18.38
N LEU A 13 5.01 0.47 -17.16
CA LEU A 13 6.37 0.82 -16.82
C LEU A 13 6.99 -0.28 -15.95
N GLN A 14 8.23 -0.64 -16.28
CA GLN A 14 9.01 -1.64 -15.56
C GLN A 14 10.37 -1.04 -15.20
N GLY A 15 10.71 -1.07 -13.91
CA GLY A 15 12.01 -0.74 -13.36
C GLY A 15 13.06 -1.81 -13.64
N THR A 16 14.21 -1.65 -13.01
CA THR A 16 15.41 -2.41 -13.30
C THR A 16 15.68 -3.47 -12.22
N GLN A 17 16.93 -3.63 -11.79
CA GLN A 17 17.31 -4.48 -10.65
C GLN A 17 17.96 -3.63 -9.55
N GLU A 18 18.05 -2.33 -9.77
CA GLU A 18 18.54 -1.34 -8.83
C GLU A 18 17.39 -0.41 -8.49
N GLY A 19 17.51 0.34 -7.39
CA GLY A 19 16.49 1.34 -7.03
C GLY A 19 16.33 2.41 -8.11
N ASP A 20 15.08 2.72 -8.44
CA ASP A 20 14.62 3.56 -9.52
C ASP A 20 13.60 4.62 -9.06
N VAL A 21 13.41 5.64 -9.90
CA VAL A 21 12.35 6.64 -9.71
C VAL A 21 11.43 6.61 -10.92
N MET A 22 10.16 6.29 -10.71
CA MET A 22 9.18 6.07 -11.77
C MET A 22 8.02 7.07 -11.66
N PHE A 23 7.57 7.60 -12.79
CA PHE A 23 6.43 8.51 -12.90
C PHE A 23 5.48 8.03 -14.00
N GLY A 24 4.23 7.69 -13.67
CA GLY A 24 3.17 7.36 -14.64
C GLY A 24 2.63 8.62 -15.33
N TYR A 25 2.41 9.67 -14.53
CA TYR A 25 1.81 10.97 -14.88
C TYR A 25 0.29 10.97 -14.97
N ALA A 26 -0.30 10.67 -16.13
CA ALA A 26 -1.75 10.67 -16.25
C ALA A 26 -2.20 9.49 -17.10
N GLY A 27 -3.36 8.92 -16.79
CA GLY A 27 -3.80 7.65 -17.35
C GLY A 27 -3.95 6.62 -16.24
N ASP A 28 -4.53 5.48 -16.55
CA ASP A 28 -4.60 4.36 -15.60
C ASP A 28 -3.33 3.50 -15.78
N ASP A 29 -2.30 3.76 -14.98
CA ASP A 29 -0.96 3.24 -15.21
C ASP A 29 -0.66 1.95 -14.44
N ILE A 30 0.27 1.15 -14.96
CA ILE A 30 0.86 0.01 -14.24
C ILE A 30 2.36 0.25 -14.09
N LEU A 31 2.81 0.45 -12.86
CA LEU A 31 4.22 0.62 -12.52
C LEU A 31 4.69 -0.57 -11.70
N SER A 32 5.82 -1.17 -12.12
CA SER A 32 6.52 -2.18 -11.35
C SER A 32 7.98 -1.76 -11.16
N GLY A 33 8.41 -1.53 -9.91
CA GLY A 33 9.79 -1.17 -9.56
C GLY A 33 10.75 -2.34 -9.77
N GLY A 34 10.44 -3.48 -9.17
CA GLY A 34 11.25 -4.69 -9.24
C GLY A 34 12.14 -4.79 -8.00
N PRO A 35 13.36 -5.35 -8.11
CA PRO A 35 14.29 -5.33 -7.00
C PRO A 35 14.99 -3.97 -6.85
N GLY A 36 15.29 -3.57 -5.62
CA GLY A 36 15.91 -2.29 -5.30
C GLY A 36 15.01 -1.44 -4.41
N ASP A 37 15.56 -0.38 -3.82
CA ASP A 37 14.73 0.60 -3.10
C ASP A 37 14.17 1.60 -4.12
N ASP A 38 12.90 1.45 -4.49
CA ASP A 38 12.25 2.18 -5.56
C ASP A 38 11.37 3.35 -5.05
N THR A 39 11.10 4.31 -5.93
CA THR A 39 10.11 5.35 -5.71
C THR A 39 9.16 5.44 -6.90
N LEU A 40 7.88 5.11 -6.68
CA LEU A 40 6.85 5.05 -7.71
C LEU A 40 5.82 6.16 -7.48
N HIS A 41 5.56 6.94 -8.52
CA HIS A 41 4.48 7.91 -8.57
C HIS A 41 3.51 7.52 -9.69
N GLY A 42 2.27 7.16 -9.34
CA GLY A 42 1.20 6.89 -10.29
C GLY A 42 0.81 8.17 -11.04
N GLY A 43 0.08 9.05 -10.37
CA GLY A 43 -0.21 10.39 -10.87
C GLY A 43 -1.70 10.67 -10.89
N LEU A 44 -2.25 10.92 -12.07
CA LEU A 44 -3.69 11.11 -12.26
C LEU A 44 -4.27 9.86 -12.92
N GLY A 45 -5.30 9.27 -12.35
CA GLY A 45 -5.93 8.07 -12.89
C GLY A 45 -5.88 6.95 -11.86
N ASN A 46 -6.46 5.81 -12.19
CA ASN A 46 -6.53 4.68 -11.27
C ASN A 46 -5.33 3.77 -11.52
N ASP A 47 -4.30 3.93 -10.70
CA ASP A 47 -3.00 3.33 -10.94
C ASP A 47 -2.82 2.00 -10.21
N ARG A 48 -1.94 1.16 -10.75
CA ARG A 48 -1.47 -0.06 -10.09
C ARG A 48 0.03 0.02 -9.87
N LEU A 49 0.44 0.17 -8.61
CA LEU A 49 1.83 0.32 -8.20
C LEU A 49 2.31 -0.96 -7.50
N LEU A 50 3.38 -1.54 -8.02
CA LEU A 50 4.07 -2.70 -7.45
C LEU A 50 5.51 -2.30 -7.14
N GLY A 51 5.86 -2.18 -5.85
CA GLY A 51 7.24 -1.85 -5.42
C GLY A 51 8.20 -2.95 -5.85
N GLY A 52 7.99 -4.14 -5.31
CA GLY A 52 8.80 -5.31 -5.59
C GLY A 52 9.59 -5.69 -4.35
N ALA A 53 10.90 -5.87 -4.46
CA ALA A 53 11.72 -6.28 -3.33
C ALA A 53 12.71 -5.16 -2.98
N GLY A 54 12.66 -4.68 -1.75
CA GLY A 54 13.41 -3.50 -1.32
C GLY A 54 12.56 -2.67 -0.37
N ASN A 55 13.05 -1.52 0.07
CA ASN A 55 12.26 -0.60 0.86
C ASN A 55 11.76 0.52 -0.04
N ASP A 56 10.50 0.41 -0.45
CA ASP A 56 9.94 1.21 -1.53
C ASP A 56 9.08 2.37 -1.01
N PHE A 57 8.98 3.42 -1.82
CA PHE A 57 8.04 4.52 -1.63
C PHE A 57 7.02 4.53 -2.76
N LEU A 58 5.76 4.24 -2.47
CA LEU A 58 4.68 4.24 -3.45
C LEU A 58 3.70 5.37 -3.19
N TYR A 59 3.44 6.17 -4.22
CA TYR A 59 2.53 7.30 -4.23
C TYR A 59 1.51 7.17 -5.36
N GLY A 60 0.27 6.81 -5.05
CA GLY A 60 -0.84 6.77 -6.03
C GLY A 60 -1.16 8.16 -6.59
N ASN A 61 -1.27 9.13 -5.69
CA ASN A 61 -1.65 10.53 -5.89
C ASN A 61 -3.16 10.74 -6.07
N ALA A 62 -3.72 10.69 -7.27
CA ALA A 62 -5.14 10.99 -7.47
C ALA A 62 -5.82 9.96 -8.36
N GLY A 63 -6.88 9.35 -7.83
CA GLY A 63 -7.61 8.25 -8.44
C GLY A 63 -7.80 7.14 -7.41
N ASP A 64 -8.54 6.10 -7.80
CA ASP A 64 -8.73 4.92 -6.96
C ASP A 64 -7.57 3.95 -7.22
N ASP A 65 -6.53 4.04 -6.41
CA ASP A 65 -5.25 3.36 -6.68
C ASP A 65 -5.13 1.99 -6.00
N CYS A 66 -4.25 1.15 -6.55
CA CYS A 66 -3.93 -0.17 -6.01
C CYS A 66 -2.42 -0.29 -5.76
N LEU A 67 -2.01 -0.31 -4.49
CA LEU A 67 -0.60 -0.29 -4.07
C LEU A 67 -0.22 -1.63 -3.41
N GLU A 68 0.86 -2.25 -3.88
CA GLU A 68 1.47 -3.46 -3.32
C GLU A 68 2.98 -3.19 -3.15
N GLY A 69 3.45 -3.09 -1.91
CA GLY A 69 4.86 -2.83 -1.60
C GLY A 69 5.73 -4.03 -1.98
N GLY A 70 5.41 -5.19 -1.42
CA GLY A 70 6.14 -6.44 -1.62
C GLY A 70 7.15 -6.68 -0.50
N PRO A 71 8.18 -7.53 -0.70
CA PRO A 71 9.17 -7.78 0.34
C PRO A 71 10.05 -6.58 0.71
N GLY A 72 9.89 -6.07 1.94
CA GLY A 72 10.75 -5.08 2.58
C GLY A 72 10.03 -4.28 3.67
N TYR A 73 10.46 -3.03 3.85
CA TYR A 73 9.78 -2.07 4.71
C TYR A 73 9.27 -0.92 3.84
N ASP A 74 8.03 -1.01 3.40
CA ASP A 74 7.52 -0.08 2.39
C ASP A 74 6.72 1.07 2.99
N HIS A 75 6.73 2.19 2.27
CA HIS A 75 5.98 3.39 2.59
C HIS A 75 4.95 3.66 1.50
N LEU A 76 3.68 3.45 1.82
CA LEU A 76 2.59 3.50 0.86
C LEU A 76 1.66 4.68 1.17
N ARG A 77 1.34 5.47 0.14
CA ARG A 77 0.38 6.57 0.20
C ARG A 77 -0.46 6.55 -1.07
N GLY A 78 -1.76 6.36 -0.92
CA GLY A 78 -2.70 6.31 -2.04
C GLY A 78 -3.03 7.72 -2.52
N GLY A 79 -3.37 8.62 -1.60
CA GLY A 79 -3.61 10.02 -1.90
C GLY A 79 -5.10 10.33 -1.91
N ALA A 80 -5.65 10.75 -3.04
CA ALA A 80 -7.05 11.12 -3.17
C ALA A 80 -7.80 10.10 -4.01
N GLY A 81 -8.82 9.48 -3.43
CA GLY A 81 -9.61 8.44 -4.09
C GLY A 81 -9.83 7.30 -3.10
N ASN A 82 -10.47 6.22 -3.52
CA ASN A 82 -10.68 5.05 -2.69
C ASN A 82 -9.60 4.02 -3.00
N ASP A 83 -8.57 4.00 -2.17
CA ASP A 83 -7.36 3.25 -2.43
C ASP A 83 -7.40 1.85 -1.82
N ARG A 84 -6.70 0.92 -2.47
CA ARG A 84 -6.49 -0.44 -2.00
C ARG A 84 -5.02 -0.72 -1.79
N TYR A 85 -4.65 -1.09 -0.57
CA TYR A 85 -3.30 -1.52 -0.21
C TYR A 85 -3.30 -3.02 -0.03
N ILE A 86 -2.36 -3.69 -0.67
CA ILE A 86 -2.24 -5.14 -0.61
C ILE A 86 -1.04 -5.48 0.26
N TYR A 87 -1.28 -6.37 1.23
CA TYR A 87 -0.24 -7.03 2.00
C TYR A 87 -0.35 -8.54 1.80
N THR A 88 0.74 -9.18 1.41
CA THR A 88 0.91 -10.62 1.33
C THR A 88 1.80 -11.11 2.46
N LEU A 89 1.53 -12.32 2.98
CA LEU A 89 2.35 -12.90 4.04
C LEU A 89 3.81 -13.04 3.59
N GLY A 90 4.70 -12.32 4.26
CA GLY A 90 6.14 -12.31 3.95
C GLY A 90 6.64 -11.00 3.36
N ASP A 91 5.74 -10.03 3.11
CA ASP A 91 6.10 -8.69 2.62
C ASP A 91 6.96 -7.95 3.65
N GLY A 92 6.73 -8.14 4.95
CA GLY A 92 7.53 -7.51 6.00
C GLY A 92 6.67 -6.60 6.85
N PHE A 93 7.14 -5.39 7.14
CA PHE A 93 6.41 -4.44 7.97
C PHE A 93 6.26 -3.08 7.28
N ASP A 94 5.06 -2.83 6.78
CA ASP A 94 4.81 -1.65 5.95
C ASP A 94 4.19 -0.51 6.74
N ARG A 95 4.37 0.68 6.19
CA ARG A 95 3.78 1.92 6.67
C ARG A 95 2.84 2.47 5.62
N ILE A 96 1.55 2.48 5.95
CA ILE A 96 0.53 3.12 5.13
C ILE A 96 0.16 4.46 5.75
N GLU A 97 0.32 5.52 4.97
CA GLU A 97 -0.04 6.89 5.33
C GLU A 97 -1.03 7.47 4.34
N ASP A 98 -2.31 7.33 4.68
CA ASP A 98 -3.38 7.96 3.93
C ASP A 98 -4.29 8.82 4.82
N GLU A 99 -5.00 9.75 4.19
CA GLU A 99 -5.81 10.78 4.83
C GLU A 99 -7.13 11.07 4.10
N LEU A 100 -7.31 10.66 2.83
CA LEU A 100 -8.53 10.93 2.06
C LEU A 100 -9.14 9.63 1.52
N GLY A 101 -10.45 9.67 1.23
CA GLY A 101 -11.15 8.53 0.65
C GLY A 101 -11.66 7.49 1.64
N GLU A 102 -12.28 6.45 1.08
CA GLU A 102 -12.67 5.22 1.78
C GLU A 102 -11.78 4.06 1.34
N ASN A 103 -10.70 3.87 2.10
CA ASN A 103 -9.58 3.02 1.71
C ASN A 103 -9.66 1.64 2.38
N THR A 104 -9.07 0.66 1.70
CA THR A 104 -9.07 -0.74 2.11
C THR A 104 -7.65 -1.29 2.20
N LEU A 105 -7.32 -1.92 3.33
CA LEU A 105 -6.16 -2.81 3.45
C LEU A 105 -6.60 -4.25 3.17
N GLU A 106 -6.11 -4.85 2.10
CA GLU A 106 -6.30 -6.25 1.73
C GLU A 106 -5.15 -7.11 2.26
N LEU A 107 -5.46 -8.00 3.19
CA LEU A 107 -4.54 -8.99 3.74
C LEU A 107 -4.74 -10.33 3.01
N ARG A 108 -3.84 -10.64 2.07
CA ARG A 108 -3.89 -11.87 1.28
C ARG A 108 -3.35 -13.04 2.08
N GLN A 109 -4.04 -14.19 1.99
CA GLN A 109 -3.66 -15.43 2.69
C GLN A 109 -3.73 -15.35 4.21
N ILE A 110 -4.45 -14.36 4.75
CA ILE A 110 -4.58 -14.11 6.18
C ILE A 110 -6.07 -14.14 6.55
N SER A 111 -6.40 -15.05 7.47
CA SER A 111 -7.71 -15.11 8.12
C SER A 111 -7.87 -14.01 9.16
N SER A 112 -9.09 -13.49 9.31
CA SER A 112 -9.43 -12.50 10.33
C SER A 112 -9.23 -13.00 11.77
N LEU A 113 -9.21 -14.33 11.99
CA LEU A 113 -8.96 -14.91 13.31
C LEU A 113 -7.51 -14.70 13.81
N HIS A 114 -6.57 -14.51 12.89
CA HIS A 114 -5.15 -14.41 13.21
C HIS A 114 -4.64 -12.97 13.28
N ILE A 115 -5.50 -11.98 12.98
CA ILE A 115 -5.11 -10.58 13.03
C ILE A 115 -5.47 -9.94 14.36
N GLN A 116 -4.70 -8.92 14.74
CA GLN A 116 -5.02 -8.04 15.84
C GLN A 116 -4.78 -6.60 15.40
N VAL A 117 -5.74 -5.71 15.66
CA VAL A 117 -5.59 -4.28 15.39
C VAL A 117 -5.52 -3.55 16.73
N ASN A 118 -4.36 -2.96 17.01
CA ASN A 118 -4.07 -2.30 18.29
C ASN A 118 -3.70 -0.83 18.08
N PRO A 119 -4.18 0.09 18.91
CA PRO A 119 -3.71 1.47 18.91
C PRO A 119 -2.22 1.58 19.25
N ALA A 120 -1.52 2.48 18.58
CA ALA A 120 -0.12 2.84 18.86
C ALA A 120 0.01 4.32 19.22
N MET A 121 1.22 4.88 19.08
CA MET A 121 1.48 6.28 19.39
C MET A 121 0.77 7.20 18.38
N GLY A 122 0.04 8.20 18.90
CA GLY A 122 -0.74 9.12 18.08
C GLY A 122 -2.06 8.50 17.62
N ASP A 123 -2.42 8.76 16.37
CA ASP A 123 -3.58 8.22 15.66
C ASP A 123 -3.27 6.89 14.95
N ARG A 124 -2.04 6.37 15.04
CA ARG A 124 -1.64 5.15 14.33
C ARG A 124 -2.27 3.89 14.93
N LEU A 125 -2.58 2.95 14.05
CA LEU A 125 -2.92 1.57 14.41
C LEU A 125 -1.82 0.64 13.91
N ILE A 126 -1.65 -0.47 14.62
CA ILE A 126 -0.78 -1.58 14.23
C ILE A 126 -1.67 -2.78 13.97
N VAL A 127 -1.61 -3.27 12.74
CA VAL A 127 -2.16 -4.57 12.35
C VAL A 127 -1.05 -5.59 12.58
N SER A 128 -1.35 -6.62 13.36
CA SER A 128 -0.44 -7.71 13.68
C SER A 128 -1.02 -9.04 13.22
N TYR A 129 -0.17 -9.95 12.73
CA TYR A 129 -0.50 -11.33 12.41
C TYR A 129 0.18 -12.26 13.42
N LEU A 130 -0.60 -13.10 14.12
CA LEU A 130 -0.11 -14.00 15.17
C LEU A 130 0.74 -13.33 16.26
N GLY A 131 0.53 -12.04 16.50
CA GLY A 131 1.25 -11.23 17.49
C GLY A 131 2.42 -10.43 16.93
N GLU A 132 2.86 -10.69 15.70
CA GLU A 132 3.92 -9.94 15.03
C GLU A 132 3.33 -8.77 14.24
N PRO A 133 3.89 -7.55 14.34
CA PRO A 133 3.41 -6.41 13.56
C PRO A 133 3.69 -6.61 12.06
N ILE A 134 2.68 -6.37 11.23
CA ILE A 134 2.79 -6.54 9.77
C ILE A 134 2.53 -5.24 9.00
N VAL A 135 1.65 -4.38 9.50
CA VAL A 135 1.37 -3.09 8.86
C VAL A 135 1.07 -2.06 9.94
N SER A 136 1.63 -0.87 9.78
CA SER A 136 1.23 0.32 10.52
C SER A 136 0.45 1.26 9.63
N ILE A 137 -0.77 1.56 10.04
CA ILE A 137 -1.71 2.40 9.28
C ILE A 137 -1.98 3.70 10.05
N SER A 138 -2.17 4.81 9.33
CA SER A 138 -2.84 6.00 9.87
C SER A 138 -4.26 5.61 10.30
N GLY A 139 -4.69 5.91 11.53
CA GLY A 139 -5.95 5.39 12.08
C GLY A 139 -7.22 5.90 11.41
N LEU A 140 -7.13 6.99 10.63
CA LEU A 140 -8.21 7.47 9.76
C LEU A 140 -7.91 7.26 8.27
N GLY A 141 -6.73 6.72 7.93
CA GLY A 141 -6.32 6.50 6.55
C GLY A 141 -6.88 5.23 5.94
N ILE A 142 -7.38 4.29 6.75
CA ILE A 142 -7.94 3.01 6.31
C ILE A 142 -9.27 2.77 7.02
N GLN A 143 -10.33 2.57 6.25
CA GLN A 143 -11.69 2.36 6.76
C GLN A 143 -12.02 0.87 6.84
N TRP A 144 -11.45 0.06 5.93
CA TRP A 144 -11.78 -1.36 5.80
C TRP A 144 -10.53 -2.23 5.80
N ILE A 145 -10.62 -3.39 6.45
CA ILE A 145 -9.64 -4.47 6.32
C ILE A 145 -10.33 -5.67 5.68
N GLN A 146 -9.87 -6.04 4.48
CA GLN A 146 -10.25 -7.25 3.78
C GLN A 146 -9.30 -8.38 4.18
N THR A 147 -9.87 -9.53 4.53
CA THR A 147 -9.16 -10.79 4.84
C THR A 147 -9.75 -11.91 3.98
N GLU A 148 -9.22 -13.13 4.09
CA GLU A 148 -9.81 -14.29 3.38
C GLU A 148 -11.28 -14.53 3.75
N ASP A 149 -11.67 -14.22 4.99
CA ASP A 149 -12.98 -14.56 5.53
C ASP A 149 -14.01 -13.43 5.42
N GLY A 150 -13.60 -12.23 4.96
CA GLY A 150 -14.51 -11.10 4.80
C GLY A 150 -13.84 -9.73 4.91
N CYS A 151 -14.68 -8.70 4.71
CA CYS A 151 -14.34 -7.29 4.82
C CYS A 151 -14.91 -6.73 6.12
N PHE A 152 -14.06 -6.10 6.94
CA PHE A 152 -14.44 -5.61 8.26
C PHE A 152 -14.09 -4.13 8.39
N PRO A 153 -14.97 -3.30 8.98
CA PRO A 153 -14.62 -1.92 9.28
C PRO A 153 -13.52 -1.92 10.35
N VAL A 154 -12.49 -1.09 10.16
CA VAL A 154 -11.31 -1.04 11.06
C VAL A 154 -11.74 -0.82 12.51
N GLU A 155 -12.69 0.07 12.75
CA GLU A 155 -13.23 0.37 14.09
C GLU A 155 -13.80 -0.85 14.83
N ALA A 156 -14.31 -1.86 14.11
CA ALA A 156 -14.83 -3.09 14.73
C ALA A 156 -13.71 -4.07 15.12
N LEU A 157 -12.51 -3.94 14.53
CA LEU A 157 -11.36 -4.79 14.80
C LEU A 157 -10.43 -4.21 15.88
N VAL A 158 -10.50 -2.90 16.13
CA VAL A 158 -9.67 -2.23 17.13
C VAL A 158 -10.03 -2.74 18.53
N LYS A 159 -9.05 -3.31 19.24
CA LYS A 159 -9.26 -3.69 20.65
C LYS A 159 -9.49 -2.43 21.49
N SER A 160 -10.60 -2.41 22.22
CA SER A 160 -10.87 -1.36 23.21
C SER A 160 -9.77 -1.38 24.28
N ARG A 161 -9.20 -0.21 24.59
CA ARG A 161 -8.19 -0.01 25.63
C ARG A 161 -8.67 -0.49 27.00
#